data_AF-Q0I396-F1
#
_entry.id   AF-Q0I396-F1
#
_cell.length_a   1.000
_cell.length_b   1.000
_cell.length_c   1.000
_cell.angle_alpha   90.00
_cell.angle_beta   90.00
_cell.angle_gamma   90.00
#
_symmetry.space_group_name_H-M   'P 1'
#
loop_
_entity.id
_entity.type
_entity.pdbx_description
1 polymer ?
#
loop_
_entity_poly.entity_id
_entity_poly.type
_entity_poly.pdbx_seq_one_letter_code
_entity_poly.pdbx_strand_id
1 'polypeptide(L)'
;MDYTNFNMRLDNDLRGRAYPILEQYGLTPSQAVRMFFNQIAQTGKIPLSFDWADTSSHKLSENGERLLRESVTEFKNGEYTRTSFDDFAKWAKENA
;
A
#
# COMPACT_ATOMS: atom_id res chain seq x y z
N MET A 1 -31.56 4.83 -1.07
CA MET A 1 -30.22 4.78 -1.68
C MET A 1 -30.37 5.31 -3.09
N ASP A 2 -29.67 6.39 -3.42
CA ASP A 2 -29.64 6.89 -4.79
C ASP A 2 -28.67 6.07 -5.63
N TYR A 3 -29.11 5.71 -6.83
CA TYR A 3 -28.30 5.01 -7.81
C TYR A 3 -28.01 5.96 -8.97
N THR A 4 -26.74 6.08 -9.34
CA THR A 4 -26.32 6.86 -10.51
C THR A 4 -25.86 5.92 -11.61
N ASN A 5 -26.30 6.19 -12.83
CA ASN A 5 -25.85 5.43 -14.00
C ASN A 5 -24.42 5.83 -14.37
N PHE A 6 -23.55 4.84 -14.54
CA PHE A 6 -22.17 5.03 -14.97
C PHE A 6 -21.98 4.45 -16.36
N ASN A 7 -21.69 5.33 -17.33
CA ASN A 7 -21.40 4.93 -18.71
C ASN A 7 -19.90 5.09 -18.99
N MET A 8 -19.24 4.01 -19.38
CA MET A 8 -17.81 3.98 -19.70
C MET A 8 -17.59 3.53 -21.14
N ARG A 9 -16.77 4.29 -21.88
CA ARG A 9 -16.29 3.85 -23.20
C ARG A 9 -15.12 2.89 -23.00
N LEU A 10 -15.17 1.76 -23.68
CA LEU A 10 -14.14 0.73 -23.66
C LEU A 10 -13.75 0.40 -25.09
N ASP A 11 -12.45 0.32 -25.35
CA ASP A 11 -11.92 -0.13 -26.63
C ASP A 11 -12.33 -1.60 -26.91
N ASN A 12 -12.57 -1.93 -28.18
CA ASN A 12 -13.06 -3.25 -28.56
C ASN A 12 -12.02 -4.36 -28.31
N ASP A 13 -10.73 -4.08 -28.51
CA ASP A 13 -9.66 -5.04 -28.21
C ASP A 13 -9.56 -5.29 -26.70
N LEU A 14 -9.63 -4.23 -25.90
CA LEU A 14 -9.64 -4.34 -24.44
C LEU A 14 -10.86 -5.10 -23.94
N ARG A 15 -12.05 -4.87 -24.53
CA ARG A 15 -13.26 -5.64 -24.25
C ARG A 15 -13.04 -7.13 -24.53
N GLY A 16 -12.52 -7.46 -25.71
CA GLY A 16 -12.29 -8.83 -26.13
C GLY A 16 -11.33 -9.58 -25.22
N ARG A 17 -10.34 -8.89 -24.63
CA ARG A 17 -9.39 -9.50 -23.69
C ARG A 17 -9.92 -9.57 -22.25
N ALA A 18 -10.62 -8.55 -21.78
CA ALA A 18 -11.05 -8.45 -20.39
C ALA A 18 -12.28 -9.31 -20.08
N TYR A 19 -13.25 -9.37 -20.99
CA TYR A 19 -14.55 -10.02 -20.73
C TYR A 19 -14.41 -11.52 -20.47
N PRO A 20 -13.63 -12.30 -21.25
CA PRO A 20 -13.44 -13.72 -20.97
C PRO A 20 -12.81 -13.99 -19.60
N ILE A 21 -11.91 -13.12 -19.14
CA ILE A 21 -11.29 -13.25 -17.82
C ILE A 21 -12.36 -13.03 -16.74
N LEU A 22 -13.17 -11.97 -16.85
CA LEU A 22 -14.24 -11.71 -15.89
C LEU A 22 -15.27 -12.85 -15.86
N GLU A 23 -15.62 -13.40 -17.03
CA GLU A 23 -16.52 -14.55 -17.15
C GLU A 23 -15.95 -15.81 -16.48
N GLN A 24 -14.64 -16.06 -16.57
CA GLN A 24 -13.99 -17.17 -15.85
C GLN A 24 -14.13 -17.05 -14.33
N TYR A 25 -14.15 -15.82 -13.81
CA TYR A 25 -14.42 -15.55 -12.40
C TYR A 25 -15.92 -15.47 -12.07
N GLY A 26 -16.82 -15.66 -13.06
CA GLY A 26 -18.27 -15.54 -12.89
C GLY A 26 -18.73 -14.11 -12.62
N LEU A 27 -17.94 -13.10 -13.02
CA LEU A 27 -18.20 -11.70 -12.76
C LEU A 27 -18.69 -10.98 -14.02
N THR A 28 -19.68 -10.11 -13.85
CA THR A 28 -20.05 -9.15 -14.89
C THR A 28 -19.08 -7.95 -14.88
N PRO A 29 -18.88 -7.27 -16.03
CA PRO A 29 -18.06 -6.05 -16.08
C PRO A 29 -18.46 -4.99 -15.07
N SER A 30 -19.77 -4.77 -14.89
CA SER A 30 -20.29 -3.79 -13.93
C SER A 30 -19.95 -4.17 -12.48
N GLN A 31 -19.98 -5.45 -12.13
CA GLN A 31 -19.56 -5.92 -10.80
C GLN A 31 -18.08 -5.68 -10.56
N ALA A 32 -17.22 -5.99 -11.54
CA ALA A 32 -15.79 -5.77 -11.43
C ALA A 32 -15.46 -4.27 -11.24
N VAL A 33 -16.09 -3.38 -12.00
CA VAL A 33 -15.93 -1.93 -11.86
C VAL A 33 -16.42 -1.44 -10.48
N ARG A 34 -17.55 -1.96 -9.99
CA ARG A 34 -18.05 -1.61 -8.65
C ARG A 34 -17.09 -2.08 -7.55
N MET A 35 -16.52 -3.27 -7.67
CA MET A 35 -15.51 -3.78 -6.74
C MET A 35 -14.25 -2.92 -6.75
N PHE A 36 -13.79 -2.52 -7.94
CA PHE A 36 -12.66 -1.61 -8.10
C PHE A 36 -12.88 -0.28 -7.36
N PHE A 37 -14.04 0.36 -7.53
CA PHE A 37 -14.36 1.59 -6.80
C PHE A 37 -14.49 1.38 -5.29
N ASN A 38 -15.07 0.26 -4.85
CA ASN A 38 -15.13 -0.08 -3.43
C ASN A 38 -13.74 -0.20 -2.82
N GLN A 39 -12.79 -0.83 -3.53
CA GLN A 39 -11.42 -0.98 -3.06
C GLN A 39 -10.70 0.37 -2.95
N ILE A 40 -10.94 1.28 -3.91
CA ILE A 40 -10.43 2.65 -3.83
C ILE A 40 -10.97 3.37 -2.60
N ALA A 41 -12.29 3.30 -2.38
CA ALA A 41 -12.94 3.96 -1.26
C ALA A 41 -12.46 3.40 0.11
N GLN A 42 -12.21 2.10 0.18
CA GLN A 42 -11.76 1.44 1.42
C GLN A 42 -10.28 1.69 1.73
N THR A 43 -9.42 1.68 0.71
CA THR A 43 -7.96 1.76 0.89
C THR A 43 -7.41 3.18 0.77
N GLY A 44 -8.18 4.10 0.20
CA GLY A 44 -7.73 5.45 -0.18
C GLY A 44 -6.67 5.45 -1.28
N LYS A 45 -6.43 4.32 -1.95
CA LYS A 45 -5.39 4.15 -2.98
C LYS A 45 -5.99 3.48 -4.21
N ILE A 46 -5.40 3.75 -5.37
CA ILE A 46 -5.79 3.07 -6.61
C ILE A 46 -5.14 1.67 -6.62
N PRO A 47 -5.91 0.58 -6.73
CA PRO A 47 -5.38 -0.79 -6.66
C PRO A 47 -4.84 -1.24 -8.02
N LEU A 48 -3.89 -0.47 -8.56
CA LEU A 48 -3.15 -0.78 -9.77
C LEU A 48 -1.66 -0.65 -9.45
N SER A 49 -0.87 -1.58 -9.95
CA SER A 49 0.59 -1.46 -9.90
C SER A 49 1.02 -0.41 -10.93
N PHE A 50 1.54 0.71 -10.48
CA PHE A 50 2.10 1.74 -11.36
C PHE A 50 3.60 1.47 -11.58
N ASP A 51 3.93 0.29 -12.10
CA ASP A 51 5.32 -0.14 -12.27
C ASP A 51 6.09 0.78 -13.25
N TRP A 52 5.38 1.46 -14.15
CA TRP A 52 5.95 2.46 -15.05
C TRP A 52 6.30 3.79 -14.36
N ALA A 53 5.70 4.06 -13.20
CA ALA A 53 5.97 5.23 -12.37
C ALA A 53 6.94 4.89 -11.22
N ASP A 54 7.51 3.68 -11.23
CA ASP A 54 8.43 3.19 -10.19
C ASP A 54 9.83 3.82 -10.36
N THR A 55 9.91 5.13 -10.18
CA THR A 55 11.15 5.83 -9.79
C THR A 55 11.46 5.62 -8.31
N SER A 56 10.58 4.95 -7.58
CA SER A 56 10.74 4.60 -6.17
C SER A 56 11.12 3.13 -6.04
N SER A 57 12.24 2.75 -6.68
CA SER A 57 13.06 1.71 -6.08
C SER A 57 13.28 2.15 -4.63
N HIS A 58 12.56 1.56 -3.69
CA HIS A 58 12.71 1.81 -2.26
C HIS A 58 14.04 1.18 -1.82
N LYS A 59 15.13 1.61 -2.44
CA LYS A 59 16.47 1.42 -1.94
C LYS A 59 16.53 2.27 -0.70
N LEU A 60 16.77 1.61 0.42
CA LEU A 60 17.18 2.28 1.65
C LEU A 60 18.29 3.27 1.26
N SER A 61 18.24 4.48 1.83
CA SER A 61 19.40 5.36 1.72
C SER A 61 20.62 4.65 2.30
N GLU A 62 21.82 4.97 1.82
CA GLU A 62 23.07 4.40 2.34
C GLU A 62 23.14 4.49 3.88
N ASN A 63 22.63 5.60 4.44
CA ASN A 63 22.49 5.78 5.88
C ASN A 63 21.48 4.84 6.54
N GLY A 64 20.34 4.58 5.87
CA GLY A 64 19.31 3.67 6.38
C GLY A 64 19.79 2.23 6.46
N GLU A 65 20.53 1.74 5.46
CA GLU A 65 21.13 0.40 5.51
C GLU A 65 22.17 0.27 6.63
N ARG A 66 23.00 1.29 6.82
CA ARG A 66 24.01 1.32 7.87
C ARG A 66 23.39 1.25 9.26
N LEU A 67 22.42 2.12 9.54
CA LEU A 67 21.73 2.19 10.84
C LEU A 67 21.03 0.87 11.18
N LEU A 68 20.42 0.20 10.20
CA LEU A 68 19.79 -1.10 10.41
C LEU A 68 20.82 -2.20 10.74
N ARG A 69 21.99 -2.21 10.09
CA ARG A 69 23.07 -3.17 10.40
C ARG A 69 23.66 -2.93 11.79
N GLU A 70 23.87 -1.67 12.15
CA GLU A 70 24.34 -1.26 13.48
C GLU A 70 23.33 -1.73 14.55
N SER A 71 22.04 -1.40 14.39
CA SER A 71 20.98 -1.82 15.30
C SER A 71 20.93 -3.34 15.48
N VAL A 72 21.01 -4.11 14.39
CA VAL A 72 21.02 -5.59 14.46
C VAL A 72 22.23 -6.13 15.23
N THR A 73 23.36 -5.42 15.18
CA THR A 73 24.58 -5.80 15.92
C THR A 73 24.43 -5.49 17.41
N GLU A 74 23.90 -4.31 17.75
CA GLU A 74 23.59 -3.90 19.13
C GLU A 74 22.59 -4.87 19.79
N PHE A 75 21.54 -5.27 19.07
CA PHE A 75 20.58 -6.28 19.54
C PHE A 75 21.24 -7.64 19.82
N LYS A 76 22.19 -8.08 19.00
CA LYS A 76 22.93 -9.35 19.23
C LYS A 76 23.87 -9.27 20.42
N ASN A 77 24.46 -8.10 20.63
CA ASN A 77 25.35 -7.83 21.76
C ASN A 77 24.59 -7.59 23.07
N GLY A 78 23.26 -7.49 23.02
CA GLY A 78 22.41 -7.19 24.17
C GLY A 78 22.45 -5.71 24.59
N GLU A 79 23.00 -4.83 23.75
CA GLU A 79 23.11 -3.39 23.97
C GLU A 79 21.84 -2.67 23.50
N TYR A 80 20.68 -3.07 24.03
CA TYR A 80 19.42 -2.41 23.73
C TYR A 80 18.75 -1.93 25.01
N THR A 81 18.22 -0.71 24.98
CA THR A 81 17.42 -0.17 26.07
C THR A 81 15.96 -0.45 25.80
N ARG A 82 15.31 -1.26 26.66
CA ARG A 82 13.85 -1.42 26.64
C ARG A 82 13.23 -0.31 27.49
N THR A 83 12.76 0.74 26.85
CA THR A 83 12.01 1.81 27.53
C THR A 83 10.51 1.62 27.30
N SER A 84 9.71 1.97 28.30
CA SER A 84 8.26 2.06 28.15
C SER A 84 7.86 3.44 27.60
N PHE A 85 6.61 3.56 27.12
CA PHE A 85 6.05 4.86 26.72
C PHE A 85 6.05 5.87 27.89
N ASP A 86 5.89 5.41 29.13
CA ASP A 86 5.92 6.26 30.32
C ASP A 86 7.33 6.78 30.62
N ASP A 87 8.36 5.95 30.43
CA ASP A 87 9.77 6.36 30.58
C ASP A 87 10.18 7.38 29.52
N PHE A 88 9.69 7.19 28.29
CA PHE A 88 9.90 8.16 27.20
C PHE A 88 9.19 9.49 27.50
N ALA A 89 7.95 9.46 27.98
CA ALA A 89 7.21 10.66 28.34
C ALA A 89 7.86 11.44 29.48
N LYS A 90 8.51 10.74 30.42
CA LYS A 90 9.29 11.35 31.50
C LYS A 90 10.58 12.00 30.97
N TRP A 91 11.36 11.27 30.17
CA TRP A 91 12.58 11.82 29.55
C TRP A 91 12.29 13.05 28.69
N ALA A 92 11.22 13.02 27.89
CA ALA A 92 10.85 14.13 27.02
C ALA A 92 10.43 15.40 27.79
N LYS A 93 9.86 15.25 29.01
CA LYS A 93 9.55 16.38 29.89
C LYS A 93 10.77 16.96 30.60
N GLU A 94 11.78 16.13 30.87
CA GLU A 94 13.02 16.54 31.54
C GLU A 94 14.03 17.20 30.58
N ASN A 95 13.88 16.98 29.27
CA ASN A 95 14.78 17.47 28.22
C ASN A 95 14.10 18.46 27.24
N ALA A 96 12.94 19.01 27.62
CA ALA A 96 12.24 20.10 26.93
C ALA A 96 12.43 21.43 27.67
#